data_AF-A0A507BGJ9-F1
#
_entry.id   AF-A0A507BGJ9-F1
#
_cell.length_a   1.000
_cell.length_b   1.000
_cell.length_c   1.000
_cell.angle_alpha   90.00
_cell.angle_beta   90.00
_cell.angle_gamma   90.00
#
_symmetry.space_group_name_H-M   'P 1'
#
loop_
_entity.id
_entity.type
_entity.pdbx_description
1 polymer ?
#
loop_
_entity_poly.entity_id
_entity_poly.type
_entity_poly.pdbx_seq_one_letter_code
_entity_poly.pdbx_strand_id
1 'polypeptide(L)'
;MRSPRWSPYNALLLALLQYGSPVAAAPACDRTCLEGLMSAYLAALTEHDPSRLNTTSDVLYTENSQILPLGTGEWKVAGSPGKYRHDFSDPEARQVGTITTITENGVRIIYIARLGLNEDGMINEIETQITRDPGGGARYENMTAPEAVWLEAVPTDKRISRQQLVAQTNKYYTGMQGNDPHGDYSFFDKECNRLEDALQTTNQKSGDPYGHSNDTVFASLGCEAQFQTGFLGFVTKIRARRFPVVDEERQAVLAFATLDHNGTVRTLPEVNGTASPIPPYFDVPRTLQAAEAFRLRDDKLYRIEMTLTEVPYGMRSPFVEEQLSNLTSAGNVTSLPYNCDRRCLHGVVKTVLQAMLTHDPATLPLAKDARYTENGQLIAVGDGLWETLSNVTLPGSDDKYAASFADPRTQTAVYWGMSTEQTTPGVLAMRIRVAAGKLADIEVIDVRAEATGNRGGTMTLMRPPLPVEWDGSPLGELDTVFKEGEASSTAPSLINDYFNGLQNHSSAGVAFAPECLRRDNGQQLNVGCANQLDGQGQNPNGLHNLTTAVRDRRLLIADAEQGVALAVAMVDSPAVSSSPLLLTLQVPSTYMVPQLFKVDDGAIARVEGMVKWMPFGYRSAWGSNLDA
;
A
#
# COMPACT_ATOMS: atom_id res chain seq x y z
N MET A 1 3.98 76.88 -57.39
CA MET A 1 3.18 76.95 -58.64
C MET A 1 1.73 76.53 -58.32
N ARG A 2 0.83 76.61 -59.31
CA ARG A 2 -0.65 76.44 -59.27
C ARG A 2 -1.26 75.46 -58.22
N SER A 3 -2.40 75.88 -57.64
CA SER A 3 -3.48 75.09 -57.01
C SER A 3 -4.33 74.33 -58.08
N PRO A 4 -5.39 73.52 -57.78
CA PRO A 4 -6.22 73.33 -56.56
C PRO A 4 -6.38 71.80 -56.18
N ARG A 5 -7.44 71.20 -55.58
CA ARG A 5 -8.84 71.59 -55.23
C ARG A 5 -9.49 70.75 -54.09
N TRP A 6 -10.50 71.37 -53.47
CA TRP A 6 -11.59 70.95 -52.57
C TRP A 6 -12.12 69.48 -52.63
N SER A 7 -12.47 68.89 -51.47
CA SER A 7 -13.87 68.74 -50.97
C SER A 7 -13.96 67.82 -49.72
N PRO A 8 -14.82 68.08 -48.71
CA PRO A 8 -15.14 67.15 -47.63
C PRO A 8 -16.32 66.22 -47.95
N TYR A 9 -16.45 65.11 -47.23
CA TYR A 9 -17.65 64.24 -47.19
C TYR A 9 -18.03 63.91 -45.74
N ASN A 10 -19.33 63.89 -45.44
CA ASN A 10 -19.85 63.46 -44.14
C ASN A 10 -19.86 61.93 -44.04
N ALA A 11 -19.53 61.39 -42.87
CA ALA A 11 -19.75 59.99 -42.52
C ALA A 11 -20.73 59.91 -41.33
N LEU A 12 -21.79 59.12 -41.47
CA LEU A 12 -22.77 58.87 -40.42
C LEU A 12 -22.27 57.74 -39.51
N LEU A 13 -22.18 57.97 -38.20
CA LEU A 13 -21.88 56.94 -37.21
C LEU A 13 -23.19 56.42 -36.62
N LEU A 14 -23.60 55.20 -36.98
CA LEU A 14 -24.63 54.46 -36.25
C LEU A 14 -23.98 53.77 -35.05
N ALA A 15 -24.43 54.11 -33.85
CA ALA A 15 -24.10 53.36 -32.64
C ALA A 15 -25.02 52.13 -32.52
N LEU A 16 -24.48 50.94 -32.79
CA LEU A 16 -25.18 49.69 -32.53
C LEU A 16 -25.00 49.29 -31.06
N LEU A 17 -26.07 49.46 -30.27
CA LEU A 17 -26.15 48.90 -28.91
C LEU A 17 -26.28 47.37 -29.01
N GLN A 18 -25.16 46.68 -28.91
CA GLN A 18 -25.16 45.23 -28.72
C GLN A 18 -25.69 44.90 -27.32
N TYR A 19 -26.92 44.40 -27.25
CA TYR A 19 -27.40 43.68 -26.08
C TYR A 19 -26.61 42.38 -25.98
N GLY A 20 -25.55 42.38 -25.16
CA GLY A 20 -24.93 41.14 -24.74
C GLY A 20 -25.91 40.36 -23.88
N SER A 21 -26.41 39.23 -24.40
CA SER A 21 -27.08 38.24 -23.57
C SER A 21 -26.15 37.86 -22.42
N PRO A 22 -26.64 37.76 -21.17
CA PRO A 22 -25.82 37.22 -20.10
C PRO A 22 -25.45 35.79 -20.48
N VAL A 23 -24.14 35.52 -20.56
CA VAL A 23 -23.66 34.13 -20.55
C VAL A 23 -24.04 33.61 -19.17
N ALA A 24 -25.06 32.75 -19.13
CA ALA A 24 -25.37 32.01 -17.92
C ALA A 24 -24.12 31.19 -17.58
N ALA A 25 -23.55 31.41 -16.39
CA ALA A 25 -22.56 30.50 -15.85
C ALA A 25 -23.16 29.09 -15.86
N ALA A 26 -22.33 28.08 -16.15
CA ALA A 26 -22.78 26.69 -16.03
C ALA A 26 -23.39 26.49 -14.63
N PRO A 27 -24.58 25.87 -14.52
CA PRO A 27 -25.21 25.70 -13.21
C PRO A 27 -24.26 24.92 -12.30
N ALA A 28 -23.98 25.49 -11.13
CA ALA A 28 -23.09 24.85 -10.16
C ALA A 28 -23.62 23.45 -9.82
N CYS A 29 -22.73 22.46 -9.80
CA CYS A 29 -23.10 21.07 -9.60
C CYS A 29 -23.54 20.86 -8.14
N ASP A 30 -24.85 20.92 -7.91
CA ASP A 30 -25.48 20.67 -6.62
C ASP A 30 -25.41 19.18 -6.21
N ARG A 31 -25.98 18.84 -5.05
CA ARG A 31 -26.08 17.44 -4.58
C ARG A 31 -26.63 16.50 -5.66
N THR A 32 -27.70 16.87 -6.36
CA THR A 32 -28.36 15.97 -7.31
C THR A 32 -27.49 15.77 -8.55
N CYS A 33 -26.77 16.82 -8.98
CA CYS A 33 -25.73 16.72 -10.00
C CYS A 33 -24.58 15.81 -9.56
N LEU A 34 -24.09 15.95 -8.32
CA LEU A 34 -22.97 15.19 -7.76
C LEU A 34 -23.31 13.70 -7.52
N GLU A 35 -24.42 13.39 -6.83
CA GLU A 35 -24.92 12.02 -6.61
C GLU A 35 -25.29 11.35 -7.98
N GLY A 36 -25.70 12.15 -8.97
CA GLY A 36 -25.85 11.75 -10.37
C GLY A 36 -24.53 11.39 -11.06
N LEU A 37 -23.48 12.20 -10.89
CA LEU A 37 -22.15 11.94 -11.46
C LEU A 37 -21.51 10.68 -10.85
N MET A 38 -21.64 10.48 -9.53
CA MET A 38 -21.22 9.24 -8.88
C MET A 38 -21.97 8.01 -9.42
N SER A 39 -23.26 8.16 -9.76
CA SER A 39 -24.03 7.10 -10.42
C SER A 39 -23.49 6.76 -11.82
N ALA A 40 -23.08 7.79 -12.59
CA ALA A 40 -22.47 7.60 -13.91
C ALA A 40 -21.07 6.96 -13.82
N TYR A 41 -20.28 7.32 -12.80
CA TYR A 41 -18.98 6.69 -12.50
C TYR A 41 -19.12 5.20 -12.21
N LEU A 42 -20.00 4.82 -11.27
CA LEU A 42 -20.23 3.42 -10.92
C LEU A 42 -20.78 2.60 -12.10
N ALA A 43 -21.64 3.19 -12.95
CA ALA A 43 -22.10 2.55 -14.17
C ALA A 43 -20.93 2.27 -15.13
N ALA A 44 -20.16 3.31 -15.50
CA ALA A 44 -19.02 3.21 -16.40
C ALA A 44 -17.95 2.22 -15.92
N LEU A 45 -17.70 2.19 -14.60
CA LEU A 45 -16.81 1.22 -13.96
C LEU A 45 -17.25 -0.23 -14.26
N THR A 46 -18.53 -0.54 -14.07
CA THR A 46 -19.07 -1.90 -14.32
C THR A 46 -19.31 -2.24 -15.80
N GLU A 47 -19.26 -1.24 -16.68
CA GLU A 47 -19.24 -1.40 -18.14
C GLU A 47 -17.79 -1.49 -18.69
N HIS A 48 -16.77 -1.39 -17.81
CA HIS A 48 -15.33 -1.38 -18.13
C HIS A 48 -14.90 -0.26 -19.10
N ASP A 49 -15.72 0.80 -19.23
CA ASP A 49 -15.59 1.84 -20.25
C ASP A 49 -15.44 3.26 -19.63
N PRO A 50 -14.19 3.70 -19.34
CA PRO A 50 -13.94 5.03 -18.80
C PRO A 50 -14.19 6.16 -19.82
N SER A 51 -14.34 5.85 -21.13
CA SER A 51 -14.56 6.89 -22.15
C SER A 51 -15.94 7.56 -22.06
N ARG A 52 -16.83 6.99 -21.25
CA ARG A 52 -18.15 7.52 -20.91
C ARG A 52 -18.12 8.62 -19.85
N LEU A 53 -16.96 8.89 -19.24
CA LEU A 53 -16.77 9.92 -18.23
C LEU A 53 -16.10 11.17 -18.82
N ASN A 54 -16.58 12.34 -18.40
CA ASN A 54 -15.99 13.62 -18.78
C ASN A 54 -14.78 13.92 -17.86
N THR A 55 -13.65 13.25 -18.12
CA THR A 55 -12.40 13.39 -17.35
C THR A 55 -11.41 14.35 -18.02
N THR A 56 -10.55 15.00 -17.23
CA THR A 56 -9.41 15.73 -17.78
C THR A 56 -8.37 14.76 -18.36
N SER A 57 -7.52 15.24 -19.28
CA SER A 57 -6.48 14.42 -19.94
C SER A 57 -5.36 13.95 -19.01
N ASP A 58 -5.29 14.53 -17.81
CA ASP A 58 -4.32 14.33 -16.74
C ASP A 58 -4.97 13.80 -15.45
N VAL A 59 -6.21 13.26 -15.54
CA VAL A 59 -7.00 12.79 -14.40
C VAL A 59 -6.20 11.85 -13.48
N LEU A 60 -6.10 12.24 -12.20
CA LEU A 60 -5.40 11.46 -11.19
C LEU A 60 -6.30 10.33 -10.69
N TYR A 61 -6.13 9.14 -11.28
CA TYR A 61 -6.79 7.92 -10.82
C TYR A 61 -5.91 7.12 -9.85
N THR A 62 -6.49 6.66 -8.75
CA THR A 62 -5.78 5.83 -7.75
C THR A 62 -6.64 4.72 -7.16
N GLU A 63 -6.07 3.52 -7.02
CA GLU A 63 -6.63 2.42 -6.21
C GLU A 63 -5.71 2.12 -5.03
N ASN A 64 -6.20 2.15 -3.79
CA ASN A 64 -5.39 1.90 -2.58
C ASN A 64 -4.08 2.72 -2.61
N SER A 65 -4.22 4.01 -2.95
CA SER A 65 -3.16 5.00 -3.19
C SER A 65 -2.12 4.67 -4.29
N GLN A 66 -2.28 3.62 -5.09
CA GLN A 66 -1.44 3.43 -6.29
C GLN A 66 -1.96 4.30 -7.41
N ILE A 67 -1.10 5.14 -8.00
CA ILE A 67 -1.46 5.91 -9.20
C ILE A 67 -1.53 4.95 -10.40
N LEU A 68 -2.70 4.85 -11.02
CA LEU A 68 -3.00 3.93 -12.11
C LEU A 68 -3.47 4.68 -13.36
N PRO A 69 -3.20 4.18 -14.58
CA PRO A 69 -3.91 4.61 -15.77
C PRO A 69 -5.40 4.30 -15.63
N LEU A 70 -6.27 5.28 -15.90
CA LEU A 70 -7.72 5.09 -15.86
C LEU A 70 -8.15 3.97 -16.83
N GLY A 71 -9.03 3.07 -16.38
CA GLY A 71 -9.38 1.87 -17.14
C GLY A 71 -8.48 0.66 -16.91
N THR A 72 -7.55 0.71 -15.95
CA THR A 72 -6.80 -0.46 -15.44
C THR A 72 -7.25 -0.84 -14.02
N GLY A 73 -6.69 -1.92 -13.44
CA GLY A 73 -7.05 -2.40 -12.10
C GLY A 73 -8.51 -2.87 -12.02
N GLU A 74 -9.25 -2.36 -11.04
CA GLU A 74 -10.67 -2.66 -10.77
C GLU A 74 -11.55 -2.49 -12.02
N TRP A 75 -11.22 -1.55 -12.91
CA TRP A 75 -11.89 -1.36 -14.21
C TRP A 75 -11.86 -2.57 -15.17
N LYS A 76 -11.16 -3.65 -14.82
CA LYS A 76 -11.14 -4.91 -15.58
C LYS A 76 -11.87 -6.08 -14.91
N VAL A 77 -12.26 -5.92 -13.64
CA VAL A 77 -12.80 -7.01 -12.79
C VAL A 77 -14.08 -6.63 -12.05
N ALA A 78 -14.44 -5.35 -12.02
CA ALA A 78 -15.66 -4.83 -11.43
C ALA A 78 -16.92 -5.40 -12.10
N GLY A 79 -17.69 -6.17 -11.34
CA GLY A 79 -19.07 -6.53 -11.60
C GLY A 79 -20.06 -5.63 -10.85
N SER A 80 -21.33 -6.02 -10.83
CA SER A 80 -22.45 -5.14 -10.43
C SER A 80 -22.29 -4.49 -9.03
N PRO A 81 -22.76 -3.24 -8.86
CA PRO A 81 -22.83 -2.60 -7.54
C PRO A 81 -23.75 -3.35 -6.58
N GLY A 82 -23.71 -2.96 -5.31
CA GLY A 82 -24.52 -3.52 -4.24
C GLY A 82 -25.89 -2.88 -4.09
N LYS A 83 -26.59 -3.32 -3.05
CA LYS A 83 -27.73 -2.62 -2.47
C LYS A 83 -27.24 -1.43 -1.66
N TYR A 84 -26.15 -1.60 -0.89
CA TYR A 84 -25.65 -0.54 0.00
C TYR A 84 -24.98 0.58 -0.79
N ARG A 85 -25.44 1.81 -0.58
CA ARG A 85 -24.80 3.04 -1.08
C ARG A 85 -25.06 4.18 -0.11
N HIS A 86 -24.00 4.89 0.25
CA HIS A 86 -24.01 6.02 1.16
C HIS A 86 -23.18 7.15 0.55
N ASP A 87 -23.88 8.16 0.01
CA ASP A 87 -23.26 9.28 -0.71
C ASP A 87 -23.07 10.53 0.18
N PHE A 88 -21.97 11.24 -0.07
CA PHE A 88 -21.61 12.52 0.53
C PHE A 88 -21.39 13.53 -0.58
N SER A 89 -22.03 14.70 -0.51
CA SER A 89 -21.91 15.74 -1.55
C SER A 89 -21.41 17.06 -0.98
N ASP A 90 -20.44 17.65 -1.67
CA ASP A 90 -19.80 18.91 -1.32
C ASP A 90 -19.78 19.83 -2.56
N PRO A 91 -20.88 20.56 -2.82
CA PRO A 91 -20.96 21.49 -3.96
C PRO A 91 -19.99 22.68 -3.89
N GLU A 92 -19.48 23.02 -2.70
CA GLU A 92 -18.54 24.12 -2.52
C GLU A 92 -17.13 23.72 -3.01
N ALA A 93 -16.64 22.56 -2.59
CA ALA A 93 -15.36 22.03 -3.07
C ALA A 93 -15.45 21.34 -4.44
N ARG A 94 -16.66 21.12 -4.95
CA ARG A 94 -16.98 20.29 -6.13
C ARG A 94 -16.44 18.86 -5.96
N GLN A 95 -16.85 18.21 -4.87
CA GLN A 95 -16.40 16.88 -4.48
C GLN A 95 -17.61 15.99 -4.16
N VAL A 96 -17.52 14.71 -4.52
CA VAL A 96 -18.52 13.70 -4.16
C VAL A 96 -17.84 12.41 -3.74
N GLY A 97 -18.31 11.82 -2.64
CA GLY A 97 -17.84 10.54 -2.11
C GLY A 97 -18.97 9.53 -2.00
N THR A 98 -18.66 8.25 -2.10
CA THR A 98 -19.59 7.15 -1.78
C THR A 98 -18.88 6.07 -0.96
N ILE A 99 -19.61 5.49 0.00
CA ILE A 99 -19.32 4.16 0.55
C ILE A 99 -20.34 3.20 -0.07
N THR A 100 -19.88 2.16 -0.77
CA THR A 100 -20.74 1.17 -1.42
C THR A 100 -20.06 -0.21 -1.42
N THR A 101 -20.66 -1.18 -2.09
CA THR A 101 -20.03 -2.48 -2.36
C THR A 101 -20.12 -2.80 -3.85
N ILE A 102 -19.15 -3.52 -4.39
CA ILE A 102 -19.16 -4.02 -5.78
C ILE A 102 -18.81 -5.52 -5.82
N THR A 103 -18.86 -6.11 -7.01
CA THR A 103 -18.55 -7.53 -7.20
C THR A 103 -17.22 -7.70 -7.94
N GLU A 104 -16.10 -7.73 -7.24
CA GLU A 104 -14.78 -8.02 -7.83
C GLU A 104 -14.72 -9.51 -8.20
N ASN A 105 -14.65 -9.86 -9.50
CA ASN A 105 -14.47 -11.24 -9.98
C ASN A 105 -15.43 -12.32 -9.41
N GLY A 106 -16.59 -11.90 -8.88
CA GLY A 106 -17.58 -12.76 -8.23
C GLY A 106 -17.61 -12.68 -6.70
N VAL A 107 -16.63 -12.04 -6.07
CA VAL A 107 -16.57 -11.78 -4.62
C VAL A 107 -17.19 -10.41 -4.32
N ARG A 108 -18.00 -10.34 -3.26
CA ARG A 108 -18.58 -9.08 -2.77
C ARG A 108 -17.56 -8.35 -1.90
N ILE A 109 -17.10 -7.19 -2.37
CA ILE A 109 -16.08 -6.36 -1.71
C ILE A 109 -16.63 -4.98 -1.36
N ILE A 110 -15.97 -4.28 -0.43
CA ILE A 110 -16.34 -2.92 -0.03
C ILE A 110 -15.54 -1.93 -0.89
N TYR A 111 -16.22 -0.92 -1.41
CA TYR A 111 -15.67 0.00 -2.39
C TYR A 111 -16.04 1.43 -2.03
N ILE A 112 -15.02 2.24 -1.80
CA ILE A 112 -15.15 3.66 -1.52
C ILE A 112 -14.53 4.41 -2.69
N ALA A 113 -15.27 5.38 -3.23
CA ALA A 113 -14.79 6.24 -4.31
C ALA A 113 -15.08 7.71 -4.00
N ARG A 114 -14.12 8.57 -4.31
CA ARG A 114 -14.26 10.03 -4.35
C ARG A 114 -13.97 10.52 -5.76
N LEU A 115 -14.80 11.44 -6.25
CA LEU A 115 -14.57 12.20 -7.49
C LEU A 115 -14.34 13.67 -7.13
N GLY A 116 -13.26 14.25 -7.65
CA GLY A 116 -12.99 15.68 -7.62
C GLY A 116 -13.17 16.31 -9.00
N LEU A 117 -13.78 17.50 -9.03
CA LEU A 117 -14.09 18.22 -10.26
C LEU A 117 -13.32 19.55 -10.39
N ASN A 118 -12.79 19.80 -11.59
CA ASN A 118 -12.16 21.06 -11.95
C ASN A 118 -13.20 22.21 -12.10
N GLU A 119 -12.75 23.40 -12.49
CA GLU A 119 -13.63 24.57 -12.63
C GLU A 119 -14.66 24.46 -13.77
N ASP A 120 -14.36 23.64 -14.79
CA ASP A 120 -15.23 23.34 -15.92
C ASP A 120 -16.24 22.21 -15.62
N GLY A 121 -16.18 21.60 -14.42
CA GLY A 121 -16.99 20.44 -14.05
C GLY A 121 -16.52 19.10 -14.64
N MET A 122 -15.28 19.03 -15.14
CA MET A 122 -14.63 17.80 -15.57
C MET A 122 -14.03 17.07 -14.36
N ILE A 123 -14.09 15.74 -14.33
CA ILE A 123 -13.45 14.93 -13.29
C ILE A 123 -11.92 14.99 -13.48
N ASN A 124 -11.21 15.59 -12.52
CA ASN A 124 -9.75 15.65 -12.51
C ASN A 124 -9.09 14.74 -11.45
N GLU A 125 -9.87 14.23 -10.51
CA GLU A 125 -9.41 13.29 -9.47
C GLU A 125 -10.41 12.15 -9.28
N ILE A 126 -9.90 10.92 -9.18
CA ILE A 126 -10.66 9.71 -8.90
C ILE A 126 -9.87 8.90 -7.87
N GLU A 127 -10.28 8.97 -6.61
CA GLU A 127 -9.61 8.31 -5.49
C GLU A 127 -10.46 7.14 -4.97
N THR A 128 -9.91 5.92 -4.97
CA THR A 128 -10.64 4.75 -4.46
C THR A 128 -9.86 4.00 -3.37
N GLN A 129 -10.62 3.55 -2.37
CA GLN A 129 -10.17 2.57 -1.37
C GLN A 129 -11.02 1.31 -1.53
N ILE A 130 -10.33 0.17 -1.67
CA ILE A 130 -10.91 -1.12 -2.02
C ILE A 130 -10.57 -2.08 -0.88
N THR A 131 -11.53 -2.28 0.02
CA THR A 131 -11.42 -3.15 1.21
C THR A 131 -12.02 -4.51 0.88
N ARG A 132 -11.17 -5.54 0.88
CA ARG A 132 -11.51 -6.87 0.37
C ARG A 132 -11.91 -7.86 1.47
N ASP A 133 -12.84 -7.43 2.35
CA ASP A 133 -13.53 -8.29 3.32
C ASP A 133 -14.85 -8.84 2.73
N PRO A 134 -14.96 -10.15 2.43
CA PRO A 134 -16.23 -10.76 2.05
C PRO A 134 -17.29 -10.70 3.17
N GLY A 135 -16.86 -10.66 4.44
CA GLY A 135 -17.74 -10.52 5.60
C GLY A 135 -18.37 -9.13 5.66
N GLY A 136 -17.58 -8.08 5.49
CA GLY A 136 -17.99 -6.68 5.48
C GLY A 136 -18.83 -6.34 4.26
N GLY A 137 -18.42 -6.83 3.09
CA GLY A 137 -19.26 -6.81 1.90
C GLY A 137 -20.63 -7.44 2.15
N ALA A 138 -20.70 -8.58 2.85
CA ALA A 138 -21.97 -9.21 3.24
C ALA A 138 -22.74 -8.43 4.33
N ARG A 139 -22.06 -7.80 5.30
CA ARG A 139 -22.69 -6.97 6.34
C ARG A 139 -23.35 -5.73 5.72
N TYR A 140 -22.65 -5.00 4.86
CA TYR A 140 -23.23 -3.88 4.09
C TYR A 140 -24.42 -4.33 3.21
N GLU A 141 -24.28 -5.45 2.48
CA GLU A 141 -25.37 -6.00 1.65
C GLU A 141 -26.58 -6.54 2.43
N ASN A 142 -26.45 -6.68 3.76
CA ASN A 142 -27.54 -6.97 4.69
C ASN A 142 -28.11 -5.69 5.34
N MET A 143 -27.31 -4.65 5.55
CA MET A 143 -27.81 -3.31 5.95
C MET A 143 -28.68 -2.69 4.86
N THR A 144 -28.30 -2.85 3.58
CA THR A 144 -28.95 -2.32 2.37
C THR A 144 -29.00 -0.79 2.22
N ALA A 145 -28.93 -0.03 3.30
CA ALA A 145 -28.83 1.43 3.34
C ALA A 145 -28.12 1.88 4.63
N PRO A 146 -27.50 3.07 4.68
CA PRO A 146 -27.01 3.66 5.92
C PRO A 146 -28.15 3.91 6.92
N GLU A 147 -27.84 4.11 8.21
CA GLU A 147 -28.84 4.58 9.18
C GLU A 147 -29.53 5.84 8.66
N ALA A 148 -30.87 5.92 8.75
CA ALA A 148 -31.67 7.00 8.18
C ALA A 148 -31.17 8.40 8.58
N VAL A 149 -30.65 8.54 9.81
CA VAL A 149 -30.08 9.78 10.33
C VAL A 149 -28.95 10.33 9.45
N TRP A 150 -28.14 9.50 8.79
CA TRP A 150 -27.09 9.96 7.87
C TRP A 150 -27.64 10.79 6.70
N LEU A 151 -28.84 10.45 6.22
CA LEU A 151 -29.45 11.05 5.04
C LEU A 151 -30.23 12.34 5.36
N GLU A 152 -30.55 12.58 6.64
CA GLU A 152 -31.30 13.74 7.11
C GLU A 152 -30.51 15.05 6.89
N ALA A 153 -31.11 16.01 6.20
CA ALA A 153 -30.58 17.36 6.06
C ALA A 153 -30.79 18.16 7.36
N VAL A 154 -29.73 18.79 7.86
CA VAL A 154 -29.75 19.64 9.05
C VAL A 154 -30.25 21.06 8.69
N PRO A 155 -31.17 21.69 9.44
CA PRO A 155 -31.60 23.06 9.21
C PRO A 155 -30.43 24.05 9.23
N THR A 156 -30.45 25.07 8.36
CA THR A 156 -29.30 25.98 8.17
C THR A 156 -28.90 26.74 9.44
N ASP A 157 -29.84 27.02 10.35
CA ASP A 157 -29.58 27.64 11.66
C ASP A 157 -29.05 26.67 12.74
N LYS A 158 -28.88 25.40 12.39
CA LYS A 158 -28.35 24.31 13.23
C LYS A 158 -27.05 23.72 12.68
N ARG A 159 -26.56 24.20 11.53
CA ARG A 159 -25.27 23.81 10.95
C ARG A 159 -24.13 24.52 11.67
N ILE A 160 -23.13 23.76 12.11
CA ILE A 160 -21.78 24.31 12.32
C ILE A 160 -21.08 24.42 10.96
N SER A 161 -20.12 25.34 10.87
CA SER A 161 -19.40 25.62 9.62
C SER A 161 -18.49 24.46 9.19
N ARG A 162 -18.21 24.37 7.89
CA ARG A 162 -17.15 23.54 7.29
C ARG A 162 -15.87 23.45 8.13
N GLN A 163 -15.35 24.60 8.61
CA GLN A 163 -14.13 24.63 9.42
C GLN A 163 -14.31 23.92 10.77
N GLN A 164 -15.48 24.05 11.40
CA GLN A 164 -15.80 23.37 12.66
C GLN A 164 -16.04 21.88 12.45
N LEU A 165 -16.71 21.46 11.37
CA LEU A 165 -16.85 20.04 11.00
C LEU A 165 -15.47 19.38 10.90
N VAL A 166 -14.58 19.95 10.08
CA VAL A 166 -13.19 19.48 9.92
C VAL A 166 -12.42 19.48 11.24
N ALA A 167 -12.52 20.56 12.04
CA ALA A 167 -11.78 20.68 13.30
C ALA A 167 -12.25 19.68 14.38
N GLN A 168 -13.54 19.38 14.46
CA GLN A 168 -14.09 18.40 15.39
C GLN A 168 -13.77 16.97 14.91
N THR A 169 -13.91 16.66 13.62
CA THR A 169 -13.52 15.36 13.05
C THR A 169 -12.04 15.06 13.27
N ASN A 170 -11.13 16.04 13.10
CA ASN A 170 -9.71 15.81 13.36
C ASN A 170 -9.36 15.54 14.84
N LYS A 171 -10.27 15.78 15.80
CA LYS A 171 -10.05 15.37 17.20
C LYS A 171 -10.02 13.85 17.35
N TYR A 172 -10.80 13.11 16.56
CA TYR A 172 -10.78 11.64 16.56
C TYR A 172 -9.37 11.10 16.28
N TYR A 173 -8.76 11.53 15.17
CA TYR A 173 -7.38 11.16 14.84
C TYR A 173 -6.34 11.65 15.86
N THR A 174 -6.60 12.78 16.50
CA THR A 174 -5.71 13.33 17.54
C THR A 174 -5.82 12.55 18.84
N GLY A 175 -6.99 12.00 19.14
CA GLY A 175 -7.27 11.17 20.29
C GLY A 175 -6.90 9.70 20.14
N MET A 176 -6.90 9.17 18.91
CA MET A 176 -6.54 7.79 18.59
C MET A 176 -5.03 7.58 18.50
N GLN A 177 -4.30 8.56 17.93
CA GLN A 177 -2.86 8.45 17.73
C GLN A 177 -2.11 8.36 19.08
N GLY A 178 -1.57 7.18 19.40
CA GLY A 178 -0.96 6.91 20.70
C GLY A 178 -1.94 7.10 21.88
N ASN A 179 -3.22 6.77 21.67
CA ASN A 179 -4.37 6.97 22.56
C ASN A 179 -4.04 6.93 24.07
N ASP A 180 -4.03 8.11 24.69
CA ASP A 180 -3.81 8.32 26.12
C ASP A 180 -5.13 8.10 26.91
N PRO A 181 -5.20 7.17 27.88
CA PRO A 181 -6.40 6.97 28.71
C PRO A 181 -6.81 8.21 29.54
N HIS A 182 -5.97 9.25 29.61
CA HIS A 182 -6.25 10.51 30.31
C HIS A 182 -6.58 11.70 29.38
N GLY A 183 -6.74 11.46 28.07
CA GLY A 183 -7.12 12.47 27.09
C GLY A 183 -8.54 13.04 27.25
N ASP A 184 -8.77 14.25 26.71
CA ASP A 184 -10.11 14.84 26.61
C ASP A 184 -10.88 14.25 25.41
N TYR A 185 -11.81 13.35 25.73
CA TYR A 185 -12.69 12.68 24.77
C TYR A 185 -14.12 13.24 24.74
N SER A 186 -14.35 14.42 25.33
CA SER A 186 -15.67 15.09 25.38
C SER A 186 -16.20 15.62 24.03
N PHE A 187 -15.54 15.28 22.93
CA PHE A 187 -15.95 15.58 21.56
C PHE A 187 -16.83 14.48 20.91
N PHE A 188 -17.02 13.33 21.56
CA PHE A 188 -18.05 12.36 21.17
C PHE A 188 -19.43 12.73 21.72
N ASP A 189 -20.48 12.37 20.98
CA ASP A 189 -21.86 12.34 21.47
C ASP A 189 -22.03 11.13 22.42
N LYS A 190 -22.90 11.25 23.43
CA LYS A 190 -23.19 10.14 24.37
C LYS A 190 -23.93 8.98 23.70
N GLU A 191 -24.55 9.21 22.55
CA GLU A 191 -25.16 8.21 21.67
C GLU A 191 -24.26 7.83 20.47
N CYS A 192 -22.97 8.16 20.51
CA CYS A 192 -22.02 7.86 19.43
C CYS A 192 -21.94 6.35 19.14
N ASN A 193 -22.03 5.99 17.85
CA ASN A 193 -21.77 4.65 17.36
C ASN A 193 -20.72 4.63 16.24
N ARG A 194 -19.93 3.56 16.22
CA ARG A 194 -18.86 3.27 15.25
C ARG A 194 -19.18 1.98 14.49
N LEU A 195 -19.16 2.05 13.16
CA LEU A 195 -19.12 0.89 12.25
C LEU A 195 -17.71 0.74 11.69
N GLU A 196 -17.25 -0.50 11.56
CA GLU A 196 -15.97 -0.89 10.98
C GLU A 196 -16.26 -2.05 10.02
N ASP A 197 -16.16 -1.80 8.71
CA ASP A 197 -16.63 -2.71 7.65
C ASP A 197 -18.06 -3.22 7.91
N ALA A 198 -18.99 -2.31 8.25
CA ALA A 198 -20.37 -2.61 8.69
C ALA A 198 -20.51 -3.52 9.94
N LEU A 199 -19.44 -3.86 10.65
CA LEU A 199 -19.52 -4.39 12.00
C LEU A 199 -19.64 -3.23 12.99
N GLN A 200 -20.73 -3.16 13.75
CA GLN A 200 -20.85 -2.20 14.84
C GLN A 200 -19.85 -2.57 15.95
N THR A 201 -18.95 -1.65 16.29
CA THR A 201 -17.80 -1.87 17.19
C THR A 201 -17.95 -1.15 18.54
N THR A 202 -19.09 -0.52 18.79
CA THR A 202 -19.44 0.20 20.03
C THR A 202 -20.83 -0.18 20.53
N ASN A 203 -21.10 -0.02 21.84
CA ASN A 203 -22.40 -0.25 22.47
C ASN A 203 -23.01 -1.64 22.21
N GLN A 204 -22.17 -2.65 21.91
CA GLN A 204 -22.61 -4.02 21.67
C GLN A 204 -23.13 -4.71 22.92
N LYS A 205 -24.03 -5.68 22.73
CA LYS A 205 -24.53 -6.54 23.82
C LYS A 205 -23.50 -7.62 24.11
N SER A 206 -22.50 -7.26 24.91
CA SER A 206 -21.34 -8.03 25.38
C SER A 206 -21.39 -9.55 25.13
N GLY A 207 -20.48 -10.05 24.31
CA GLY A 207 -20.34 -11.48 24.02
C GLY A 207 -19.39 -11.77 22.87
N ASP A 208 -19.45 -10.96 21.81
CA ASP A 208 -18.56 -11.08 20.66
C ASP A 208 -17.18 -10.45 20.94
N PRO A 209 -16.06 -11.10 20.56
CA PRO A 209 -14.73 -10.51 20.68
C PRO A 209 -14.53 -9.44 19.59
N TYR A 210 -13.93 -8.30 19.98
CA TYR A 210 -13.45 -7.33 19.00
C TYR A 210 -12.22 -7.89 18.29
N GLY A 211 -12.07 -7.70 16.97
CA GLY A 211 -11.05 -8.40 16.16
C GLY A 211 -9.62 -8.30 16.70
N HIS A 212 -9.28 -7.19 17.38
CA HIS A 212 -7.95 -6.94 17.93
C HIS A 212 -7.80 -7.23 19.44
N SER A 213 -8.77 -7.84 20.12
CA SER A 213 -8.64 -8.26 21.52
C SER A 213 -9.47 -9.49 21.90
N ASN A 214 -8.98 -10.23 22.90
CA ASN A 214 -9.79 -11.23 23.60
C ASN A 214 -10.80 -10.61 24.59
N ASP A 215 -10.74 -9.29 24.83
CA ASP A 215 -11.73 -8.58 25.64
C ASP A 215 -13.04 -8.36 24.87
N THR A 216 -14.12 -8.94 25.39
CA THR A 216 -15.50 -8.77 24.90
C THR A 216 -16.20 -7.55 25.52
N VAL A 217 -15.58 -6.87 26.48
CA VAL A 217 -16.12 -5.65 27.10
C VAL A 217 -15.84 -4.41 26.25
N PHE A 218 -14.68 -4.28 25.62
CA PHE A 218 -14.34 -3.13 24.76
C PHE A 218 -15.44 -2.77 23.75
N ALA A 219 -15.99 -3.75 23.01
CA ALA A 219 -17.05 -3.52 22.04
C ALA A 219 -18.40 -3.10 22.65
N SER A 220 -18.61 -3.37 23.94
CA SER A 220 -19.82 -2.96 24.68
C SER A 220 -19.80 -1.50 25.15
N LEU A 221 -18.63 -0.85 25.11
CA LEU A 221 -18.46 0.57 25.45
C LEU A 221 -18.89 1.49 24.30
N GLY A 222 -19.32 2.71 24.63
CA GLY A 222 -19.50 3.80 23.66
C GLY A 222 -18.18 4.47 23.28
N CYS A 223 -18.16 5.24 22.19
CA CYS A 223 -16.95 5.82 21.59
C CYS A 223 -16.00 6.52 22.60
N GLU A 224 -16.54 7.39 23.45
CA GLU A 224 -15.76 8.11 24.48
C GLU A 224 -15.11 7.16 25.49
N ALA A 225 -15.88 6.18 25.99
CA ALA A 225 -15.42 5.22 26.97
C ALA A 225 -14.37 4.26 26.37
N GLN A 226 -14.45 3.94 25.07
CA GLN A 226 -13.38 3.21 24.38
C GLN A 226 -12.07 4.00 24.37
N PHE A 227 -12.09 5.28 24.00
CA PHE A 227 -10.87 6.10 23.97
C PHE A 227 -10.30 6.32 25.38
N GLN A 228 -11.15 6.42 26.42
CA GLN A 228 -10.73 6.50 27.82
C GLN A 228 -10.02 5.23 28.34
N THR A 229 -10.05 4.11 27.62
CA THR A 229 -9.27 2.91 28.01
C THR A 229 -7.80 3.00 27.60
N GLY A 230 -7.43 3.85 26.64
CA GLY A 230 -6.10 3.81 26.00
C GLY A 230 -5.88 2.59 25.08
N PHE A 231 -6.90 1.75 24.85
CA PHE A 231 -6.78 0.53 24.07
C PHE A 231 -6.34 0.78 22.61
N LEU A 232 -6.64 1.94 22.02
CA LEU A 232 -6.23 2.25 20.64
C LEU A 232 -4.76 2.69 20.52
N GLY A 233 -3.98 2.63 21.62
CA GLY A 233 -2.59 3.09 21.68
C GLY A 233 -1.61 2.36 20.76
N PHE A 234 -2.00 1.24 20.15
CA PHE A 234 -1.23 0.57 19.10
C PHE A 234 -1.19 1.36 17.78
N VAL A 235 -2.11 2.30 17.56
CA VAL A 235 -2.09 3.22 16.41
C VAL A 235 -1.05 4.32 16.65
N THR A 236 0.22 3.98 16.42
CA THR A 236 1.36 4.81 16.82
C THR A 236 1.45 6.18 16.13
N LYS A 237 0.93 6.31 14.89
CA LYS A 237 1.03 7.53 14.09
C LYS A 237 -0.14 7.62 13.12
N ILE A 238 -0.75 8.79 12.98
CA ILE A 238 -1.84 9.03 12.01
C ILE A 238 -1.50 10.26 11.16
N ARG A 239 -1.05 9.99 9.93
CA ARG A 239 -0.62 10.98 8.93
C ARG A 239 -1.61 11.08 7.77
N ALA A 240 -1.30 11.95 6.81
CA ALA A 240 -2.07 12.18 5.58
C ALA A 240 -3.58 12.49 5.79
N ARG A 241 -3.95 12.99 6.97
CA ARG A 241 -5.33 13.31 7.39
C ARG A 241 -5.93 14.37 6.46
N ARG A 242 -6.88 13.98 5.62
CA ARG A 242 -7.61 14.84 4.68
C ARG A 242 -9.11 14.73 4.91
N PHE A 243 -9.82 15.80 4.59
CA PHE A 243 -11.28 15.91 4.73
C PHE A 243 -11.88 16.38 3.40
N PRO A 244 -11.72 15.60 2.31
CA PRO A 244 -11.95 16.09 0.95
C PRO A 244 -13.44 16.21 0.58
N VAL A 245 -14.37 15.61 1.32
CA VAL A 245 -15.81 15.83 1.12
C VAL A 245 -16.42 16.27 2.45
N VAL A 246 -16.88 17.52 2.53
CA VAL A 246 -17.61 18.08 3.67
C VAL A 246 -19.05 18.37 3.25
N ASP A 247 -19.95 17.45 3.61
CA ASP A 247 -21.37 17.59 3.37
C ASP A 247 -21.99 18.49 4.46
N GLU A 248 -21.91 19.81 4.26
CA GLU A 248 -22.46 20.79 5.21
C GLU A 248 -23.97 20.63 5.42
N GLU A 249 -24.71 20.08 4.45
CA GLU A 249 -26.15 19.87 4.57
C GLU A 249 -26.50 18.71 5.50
N ARG A 250 -25.80 17.58 5.40
CA ARG A 250 -25.93 16.43 6.29
C ARG A 250 -25.06 16.55 7.56
N GLN A 251 -24.26 17.63 7.68
CA GLN A 251 -23.27 17.83 8.75
C GLN A 251 -22.34 16.61 8.88
N ALA A 252 -21.88 16.13 7.73
CA ALA A 252 -21.06 14.92 7.60
C ALA A 252 -19.76 15.21 6.86
N VAL A 253 -18.74 14.39 7.10
CA VAL A 253 -17.41 14.49 6.48
C VAL A 253 -16.97 13.09 6.07
N LEU A 254 -16.64 12.89 4.79
CA LEU A 254 -15.84 11.73 4.37
C LEU A 254 -14.37 12.14 4.41
N ALA A 255 -13.64 11.53 5.34
CA ALA A 255 -12.23 11.75 5.58
C ALA A 255 -11.39 10.58 5.06
N PHE A 256 -10.12 10.85 4.79
CA PHE A 256 -9.12 9.85 4.46
C PHE A 256 -7.88 10.08 5.33
N ALA A 257 -7.30 9.01 5.88
CA ALA A 257 -6.12 9.08 6.74
C ALA A 257 -5.20 7.86 6.53
N THR A 258 -4.04 7.89 7.15
CA THR A 258 -3.08 6.77 7.09
C THR A 258 -2.55 6.48 8.49
N LEU A 259 -2.84 5.28 8.99
CA LEU A 259 -2.61 4.81 10.35
C LEU A 259 -1.41 3.86 10.32
N ASP A 260 -0.27 4.30 10.86
CA ASP A 260 0.94 3.50 10.98
C ASP A 260 1.04 2.86 12.37
N HIS A 261 1.40 1.58 12.38
CA HIS A 261 1.66 0.74 13.54
C HIS A 261 3.09 0.23 13.39
N ASN A 262 4.05 0.75 14.16
CA ASN A 262 5.46 0.36 14.00
C ASN A 262 5.82 -1.02 14.61
N GLY A 263 4.91 -1.64 15.36
CA GLY A 263 5.09 -2.95 16.00
C GLY A 263 5.74 -2.93 17.39
N THR A 264 6.20 -1.77 17.90
CA THR A 264 6.89 -1.69 19.21
C THR A 264 5.94 -1.69 20.41
N VAL A 265 4.67 -1.33 20.22
CA VAL A 265 3.63 -1.45 21.25
C VAL A 265 3.33 -2.94 21.46
N ARG A 266 3.65 -3.48 22.64
CA ARG A 266 3.46 -4.91 22.97
C ARG A 266 2.37 -5.20 23.99
N THR A 267 1.99 -4.22 24.80
CA THR A 267 0.99 -4.33 25.86
C THR A 267 0.11 -3.08 25.84
N LEU A 268 -1.21 -3.28 25.83
CA LEU A 268 -2.17 -2.19 25.99
C LEU A 268 -2.53 -1.99 27.47
N PRO A 269 -3.06 -0.82 27.87
CA PRO A 269 -3.60 -0.62 29.20
C PRO A 269 -4.70 -1.64 29.53
N GLU A 270 -4.87 -1.94 30.81
CA GLU A 270 -5.83 -2.96 31.25
C GLU A 270 -7.27 -2.46 31.16
N VAL A 271 -8.05 -3.03 30.22
CA VAL A 271 -9.51 -2.87 30.24
C VAL A 271 -10.04 -3.72 31.40
N ASN A 272 -10.62 -3.06 32.42
CA ASN A 272 -11.17 -3.70 33.62
C ASN A 272 -10.23 -4.68 34.34
N GLY A 273 -8.93 -4.39 34.40
CA GLY A 273 -7.94 -5.24 35.08
C GLY A 273 -7.55 -6.50 34.30
N THR A 274 -7.83 -6.55 33.01
CA THR A 274 -7.32 -7.57 32.09
C THR A 274 -6.34 -6.94 31.11
N ALA A 275 -5.04 -7.20 31.30
CA ALA A 275 -4.02 -6.82 30.33
C ALA A 275 -4.30 -7.51 28.97
N SER A 276 -4.52 -6.71 27.93
CA SER A 276 -4.67 -7.21 26.56
C SER A 276 -3.28 -7.31 25.91
N PRO A 277 -2.73 -8.52 25.66
CA PRO A 277 -1.53 -8.66 24.86
C PRO A 277 -1.84 -8.28 23.41
N ILE A 278 -0.92 -7.56 22.77
CA ILE A 278 -1.07 -7.17 21.36
C ILE A 278 -1.13 -8.42 20.48
N PRO A 279 -2.11 -8.54 19.55
CA PRO A 279 -2.20 -9.68 18.64
C PRO A 279 -0.93 -9.86 17.78
N PRO A 280 -0.50 -11.11 17.48
CA PRO A 280 0.68 -11.39 16.65
C PRO A 280 0.69 -10.75 15.25
N TYR A 281 -0.47 -10.29 14.77
CA TYR A 281 -0.58 -9.46 13.58
C TYR A 281 0.32 -8.22 13.64
N PHE A 282 0.37 -7.53 14.78
CA PHE A 282 1.17 -6.33 14.99
C PHE A 282 2.60 -6.64 15.50
N ASP A 283 3.12 -7.85 15.30
CA ASP A 283 4.55 -8.16 15.54
C ASP A 283 5.49 -7.46 14.56
N VAL A 284 4.95 -6.99 13.44
CA VAL A 284 5.66 -6.37 12.31
C VAL A 284 5.08 -4.98 12.01
N PRO A 285 5.84 -4.08 11.37
CA PRO A 285 5.35 -2.75 10.99
C PRO A 285 4.23 -2.84 9.94
N ARG A 286 3.12 -2.11 10.13
CA ARG A 286 1.97 -2.08 9.21
C ARG A 286 1.37 -0.70 9.05
N THR A 287 0.97 -0.38 7.82
CA THR A 287 0.20 0.82 7.50
C THR A 287 -1.19 0.42 7.04
N LEU A 288 -2.23 1.03 7.63
CA LEU A 288 -3.60 0.96 7.14
C LEU A 288 -3.97 2.30 6.50
N GLN A 289 -4.58 2.27 5.32
CA GLN A 289 -5.29 3.42 4.77
C GLN A 289 -6.71 3.39 5.33
N ALA A 290 -7.17 4.53 5.87
CA ALA A 290 -8.51 4.69 6.40
C ALA A 290 -9.33 5.58 5.47
N ALA A 291 -10.58 5.17 5.24
CA ALA A 291 -11.61 6.00 4.67
C ALA A 291 -12.79 5.97 5.65
N GLU A 292 -13.15 7.13 6.17
CA GLU A 292 -14.02 7.26 7.34
C GLU A 292 -15.05 8.36 7.14
N ALA A 293 -16.31 7.98 7.16
CA ALA A 293 -17.40 8.93 7.27
C ALA A 293 -17.66 9.28 8.74
N PHE A 294 -17.85 10.56 9.03
CA PHE A 294 -18.22 11.08 10.34
C PHE A 294 -19.47 11.96 10.18
N ARG A 295 -20.53 11.71 10.97
CA ARG A 295 -21.64 12.67 11.11
C ARG A 295 -21.62 13.30 12.48
N LEU A 296 -21.82 14.61 12.51
CA LEU A 296 -21.90 15.38 13.73
C LEU A 296 -23.34 15.68 14.15
N ARG A 297 -23.53 15.81 15.46
CA ARG A 297 -24.71 16.40 16.09
C ARG A 297 -24.21 17.56 16.95
N ASP A 298 -24.73 18.76 16.70
CA ASP A 298 -24.21 20.01 17.24
C ASP A 298 -22.68 20.13 17.01
N ASP A 299 -21.85 20.03 18.05
CA ASP A 299 -20.37 20.05 17.94
C ASP A 299 -19.71 18.67 18.12
N LYS A 300 -20.50 17.59 18.21
CA LYS A 300 -20.06 16.25 18.65
C LYS A 300 -20.09 15.20 17.55
N LEU A 301 -19.14 14.26 17.59
CA LEU A 301 -19.11 13.08 16.73
C LEU A 301 -20.22 12.09 17.16
N TYR A 302 -21.19 11.85 16.28
CA TYR A 302 -22.41 11.09 16.58
C TYR A 302 -22.53 9.78 15.79
N ARG A 303 -22.00 9.73 14.56
CA ARG A 303 -21.79 8.48 13.83
C ARG A 303 -20.43 8.46 13.16
N ILE A 304 -19.83 7.26 13.13
CA ILE A 304 -18.57 6.97 12.48
C ILE A 304 -18.76 5.68 11.68
N GLU A 305 -18.39 5.68 10.40
CA GLU A 305 -18.45 4.53 9.51
C GLU A 305 -17.11 4.42 8.78
N MET A 306 -16.29 3.45 9.18
CA MET A 306 -14.94 3.24 8.66
C MET A 306 -14.84 2.01 7.75
N THR A 307 -13.94 2.09 6.78
CA THR A 307 -13.21 0.91 6.28
C THR A 307 -11.72 1.21 6.31
N LEU A 308 -10.93 0.15 6.45
CA LEU A 308 -9.47 0.22 6.37
C LEU A 308 -8.96 -0.73 5.27
N THR A 309 -7.78 -0.45 4.74
CA THR A 309 -7.08 -1.36 3.82
C THR A 309 -5.60 -1.39 4.17
N GLU A 310 -5.03 -2.59 4.34
CA GLU A 310 -3.60 -2.77 4.60
C GLU A 310 -2.78 -2.49 3.35
N VAL A 311 -1.71 -1.72 3.54
CA VAL A 311 -0.73 -1.36 2.51
C VAL A 311 0.70 -1.46 3.08
N PRO A 312 1.74 -1.54 2.23
CA PRO A 312 3.12 -1.57 2.67
C PRO A 312 3.48 -0.46 3.67
N TYR A 313 4.30 -0.80 4.68
CA TYR A 313 4.61 0.13 5.78
C TYR A 313 5.25 1.43 5.28
N GLY A 314 4.77 2.56 5.81
CA GLY A 314 5.21 3.90 5.42
C GLY A 314 4.71 4.38 4.05
N MET A 315 3.83 3.62 3.36
CA MET A 315 3.34 4.01 2.04
C MET A 315 2.50 5.28 2.09
N ARG A 316 2.66 6.14 1.07
CA ARG A 316 2.12 7.50 1.02
C ARG A 316 0.83 7.59 0.23
N SER A 317 -0.02 8.57 0.56
CA SER A 317 -1.13 8.96 -0.31
C SER A 317 -0.60 9.92 -1.39
N PRO A 318 -0.92 9.71 -2.68
CA PRO A 318 -0.52 10.61 -3.76
C PRO A 318 -1.20 11.99 -3.70
N PHE A 319 -2.23 12.15 -2.86
CA PHE A 319 -2.92 13.42 -2.61
C PHE A 319 -2.28 14.24 -1.48
N VAL A 320 -1.09 13.88 -0.99
CA VAL A 320 -0.35 14.61 0.04
C VAL A 320 1.14 14.69 -0.29
N GLU A 321 1.68 15.90 -0.41
CA GLU A 321 3.12 16.12 -0.52
C GLU A 321 3.81 15.97 0.86
N GLU A 322 4.26 14.74 1.18
CA GLU A 322 5.09 14.50 2.37
C GLU A 322 6.54 14.92 2.14
N GLN A 323 7.08 15.84 2.96
CA GLN A 323 8.48 16.24 2.87
C GLN A 323 9.42 15.15 3.39
N LEU A 324 10.29 14.64 2.51
CA LEU A 324 11.30 13.60 2.80
C LEU A 324 12.55 14.13 3.53
N SER A 325 12.44 15.26 4.23
CA SER A 325 13.55 15.85 4.99
C SER A 325 13.85 15.03 6.25
N ASN A 326 15.14 14.76 6.50
CA ASN A 326 15.65 14.08 7.70
C ASN A 326 15.24 12.59 7.84
N LEU A 327 15.09 11.86 6.72
CA LEU A 327 15.05 10.38 6.74
C LEU A 327 16.35 9.74 7.29
N THR A 328 17.41 10.55 7.42
CA THR A 328 18.73 10.19 7.96
C THR A 328 19.09 11.08 9.15
N SER A 329 19.49 10.44 10.25
CA SER A 329 20.42 11.04 11.20
C SER A 329 21.85 10.73 10.76
N ALA A 330 22.77 11.69 10.86
CA ALA A 330 24.16 11.47 10.45
C ALA A 330 24.92 10.73 11.57
N GLY A 331 25.23 9.45 11.37
CA GLY A 331 26.04 8.67 12.30
C GLY A 331 27.44 9.27 12.51
N ASN A 332 27.85 9.40 13.77
CA ASN A 332 29.12 10.01 14.19
C ASN A 332 30.33 9.05 14.12
N VAL A 333 30.18 7.91 13.42
CA VAL A 333 31.15 6.81 13.42
C VAL A 333 32.17 6.94 12.29
N THR A 334 33.39 6.46 12.55
CA THR A 334 34.51 6.41 11.60
C THR A 334 34.12 5.80 10.25
N SER A 335 34.59 6.42 9.17
CA SER A 335 34.38 5.96 7.80
C SER A 335 34.96 4.57 7.54
N LEU A 336 34.25 3.79 6.75
CA LEU A 336 34.73 2.57 6.10
C LEU A 336 35.92 2.86 5.18
N PRO A 337 36.71 1.84 4.80
CA PRO A 337 37.67 1.95 3.69
C PRO A 337 37.01 2.53 2.44
N TYR A 338 37.67 3.52 1.82
CA TYR A 338 37.09 4.27 0.68
C TYR A 338 36.82 3.35 -0.53
N ASN A 339 37.70 2.37 -0.75
CA ASN A 339 37.50 1.23 -1.62
C ASN A 339 37.38 -0.01 -0.72
N CYS A 340 36.15 -0.48 -0.48
CA CYS A 340 35.86 -1.64 0.35
C CYS A 340 36.06 -2.91 -0.50
N ASP A 341 37.00 -3.77 -0.08
CA ASP A 341 37.23 -5.08 -0.73
C ASP A 341 36.14 -6.10 -0.36
N ARG A 342 36.21 -7.32 -0.90
CA ARG A 342 35.21 -8.36 -0.65
C ARG A 342 35.04 -8.67 0.85
N ARG A 343 36.15 -8.73 1.59
CA ARG A 343 36.17 -9.00 3.04
C ARG A 343 35.55 -7.85 3.83
N CYS A 344 35.85 -6.61 3.45
CA CYS A 344 35.25 -5.40 3.97
C CYS A 344 33.73 -5.39 3.73
N LEU A 345 33.27 -5.73 2.52
CA LEU A 345 31.86 -5.77 2.15
C LEU A 345 31.06 -6.83 2.93
N HIS A 346 31.58 -8.05 3.10
CA HIS A 346 30.98 -9.04 4.01
C HIS A 346 30.99 -8.57 5.49
N GLY A 347 31.99 -7.77 5.89
CA GLY A 347 32.01 -7.11 7.19
C GLY A 347 30.88 -6.10 7.35
N VAL A 348 30.67 -5.24 6.35
CA VAL A 348 29.59 -4.23 6.31
C VAL A 348 28.21 -4.87 6.46
N VAL A 349 27.95 -6.00 5.78
CA VAL A 349 26.70 -6.77 5.95
C VAL A 349 26.48 -7.15 7.41
N LYS A 350 27.50 -7.71 8.08
CA LYS A 350 27.41 -8.11 9.49
C LYS A 350 27.22 -6.91 10.42
N THR A 351 27.87 -5.77 10.15
CA THR A 351 27.71 -4.54 10.93
C THR A 351 26.29 -3.95 10.78
N VAL A 352 25.71 -3.95 9.59
CA VAL A 352 24.33 -3.44 9.37
C VAL A 352 23.30 -4.35 10.02
N LEU A 353 23.40 -5.67 9.84
CA LEU A 353 22.52 -6.62 10.55
C LEU A 353 22.61 -6.49 12.06
N GLN A 354 23.83 -6.32 12.60
CA GLN A 354 24.02 -6.13 14.04
C GLN A 354 23.39 -4.83 14.55
N ALA A 355 23.46 -3.74 13.78
CA ALA A 355 22.85 -2.45 14.12
C ALA A 355 21.30 -2.49 14.07
N MET A 356 20.72 -3.27 13.16
CA MET A 356 19.28 -3.57 13.13
C MET A 356 18.86 -4.36 14.37
N LEU A 357 19.58 -5.43 14.72
CA LEU A 357 19.34 -6.25 15.93
C LEU A 357 19.51 -5.50 17.26
N THR A 358 20.22 -4.37 17.26
CA THR A 358 20.36 -3.50 18.46
C THR A 358 19.49 -2.24 18.38
N HIS A 359 18.65 -2.10 17.35
CA HIS A 359 17.80 -0.94 17.10
C HIS A 359 18.57 0.40 17.09
N ASP A 360 19.86 0.40 16.71
CA ASP A 360 20.75 1.56 16.80
C ASP A 360 21.48 1.83 15.46
N PRO A 361 20.85 2.57 14.53
CA PRO A 361 21.49 3.00 13.29
C PRO A 361 22.56 4.08 13.48
N ALA A 362 22.66 4.73 14.66
CA ALA A 362 23.69 5.74 14.90
C ALA A 362 25.10 5.14 15.05
N THR A 363 25.19 3.81 15.29
CA THR A 363 26.42 3.01 15.17
C THR A 363 26.99 2.94 13.74
N LEU A 364 26.23 3.33 12.72
CA LEU A 364 26.62 3.14 11.32
C LEU A 364 27.25 4.40 10.70
N PRO A 365 28.25 4.25 9.81
CA PRO A 365 28.83 5.36 9.06
C PRO A 365 27.92 5.75 7.88
N LEU A 366 26.72 6.27 8.19
CA LEU A 366 25.73 6.68 7.19
C LEU A 366 26.22 7.89 6.35
N ALA A 367 25.88 7.92 5.08
CA ALA A 367 25.93 9.13 4.25
C ALA A 367 24.88 10.15 4.72
N LYS A 368 25.09 11.44 4.41
CA LYS A 368 24.13 12.49 4.78
C LYS A 368 22.78 12.26 4.11
N ASP A 369 22.84 11.78 2.88
CA ASP A 369 21.79 11.50 1.92
C ASP A 369 21.54 9.98 1.77
N ALA A 370 21.91 9.18 2.78
CA ALA A 370 21.68 7.74 2.74
C ALA A 370 20.19 7.42 2.58
N ARG A 371 19.87 6.48 1.69
CA ARG A 371 18.48 6.06 1.44
C ARG A 371 18.23 4.70 2.06
N TYR A 372 17.21 4.61 2.90
CA TYR A 372 16.69 3.34 3.39
C TYR A 372 15.30 3.05 2.81
N THR A 373 15.07 1.82 2.36
CA THR A 373 13.73 1.36 2.01
C THR A 373 13.41 0.01 2.63
N GLU A 374 12.18 -0.15 3.10
CA GLU A 374 11.58 -1.43 3.42
C GLU A 374 10.55 -1.79 2.35
N ASN A 375 10.65 -2.98 1.76
CA ASN A 375 9.66 -3.53 0.82
C ASN A 375 9.30 -2.55 -0.34
N GLY A 376 10.28 -1.72 -0.74
CA GLY A 376 10.14 -0.69 -1.76
C GLY A 376 9.67 0.69 -1.28
N GLN A 377 9.18 0.86 -0.05
CA GLN A 377 8.85 2.17 0.51
C GLN A 377 10.07 2.87 1.11
N LEU A 378 10.24 4.16 0.78
CA LEU A 378 11.28 5.02 1.35
C LEU A 378 10.83 5.54 2.74
N ILE A 379 11.46 5.01 3.78
CA ILE A 379 11.20 5.31 5.21
C ILE A 379 12.51 5.71 5.91
N ALA A 380 12.44 6.15 7.17
CA ALA A 380 13.62 6.66 7.88
C ALA A 380 14.57 5.53 8.33
N VAL A 381 15.87 5.79 8.37
CA VAL A 381 16.84 4.84 8.95
C VAL A 381 16.58 4.75 10.45
N GLY A 382 16.20 3.58 10.96
CA GLY A 382 15.73 3.40 12.33
C GLY A 382 14.21 3.25 12.49
N ASP A 383 13.44 3.29 11.40
CA ASP A 383 11.98 3.07 11.34
C ASP A 383 11.68 1.69 10.69
N GLY A 384 10.49 1.13 10.94
CA GLY A 384 10.08 -0.17 10.39
C GLY A 384 10.89 -1.33 10.96
N LEU A 385 11.44 -2.20 10.08
CA LEU A 385 12.24 -3.39 10.44
C LEU A 385 13.33 -3.12 11.49
N TRP A 386 13.87 -1.90 11.55
CA TRP A 386 14.85 -1.48 12.56
C TRP A 386 14.32 -1.50 14.00
N GLU A 387 13.01 -1.37 14.21
CA GLU A 387 12.38 -1.37 15.54
C GLU A 387 11.84 -2.76 15.96
N THR A 388 11.69 -3.69 15.00
CA THR A 388 11.00 -4.97 15.20
C THR A 388 11.90 -6.20 15.11
N LEU A 389 13.02 -6.14 14.36
CA LEU A 389 13.90 -7.28 14.10
C LEU A 389 14.56 -7.81 15.39
N SER A 390 14.18 -9.03 15.79
CA SER A 390 14.66 -9.72 16.99
C SER A 390 15.73 -10.79 16.70
N ASN A 391 15.81 -11.32 15.48
CA ASN A 391 16.81 -12.33 15.09
C ASN A 391 17.10 -12.35 13.57
N VAL A 392 18.29 -12.81 13.17
CA VAL A 392 18.63 -13.20 11.78
C VAL A 392 19.60 -14.38 11.75
N THR A 393 19.47 -15.27 10.76
CA THR A 393 20.48 -16.31 10.52
C THR A 393 21.74 -15.70 9.90
N LEU A 394 22.88 -15.79 10.59
CA LEU A 394 24.13 -15.20 10.12
C LEU A 394 24.87 -16.12 9.12
N PRO A 395 25.42 -15.62 8.01
CA PRO A 395 26.19 -16.44 7.08
C PRO A 395 27.40 -17.09 7.76
N GLY A 396 27.37 -18.43 7.82
CA GLY A 396 28.36 -19.28 8.50
C GLY A 396 27.95 -19.81 9.89
N SER A 397 26.70 -19.64 10.33
CA SER A 397 26.16 -20.36 11.49
C SER A 397 25.83 -21.83 11.20
N ASP A 398 25.57 -22.61 12.25
CA ASP A 398 25.01 -23.97 12.14
C ASP A 398 23.58 -23.97 11.55
N ASP A 399 22.82 -22.88 11.72
CA ASP A 399 21.59 -22.63 10.97
C ASP A 399 21.90 -22.33 9.49
N LYS A 400 21.23 -23.05 8.59
CA LYS A 400 21.70 -23.26 7.21
C LYS A 400 21.03 -22.40 6.14
N TYR A 401 19.99 -21.64 6.46
CA TYR A 401 19.30 -20.76 5.51
C TYR A 401 19.82 -19.32 5.58
N ALA A 402 21.08 -19.13 5.17
CA ALA A 402 21.68 -17.80 4.97
C ALA A 402 22.86 -17.81 3.98
N ALA A 403 23.05 -16.70 3.30
CA ALA A 403 24.21 -16.36 2.48
C ALA A 403 24.46 -14.83 2.44
N SER A 404 25.63 -14.43 1.95
CA SER A 404 25.93 -13.03 1.62
C SER A 404 26.89 -12.98 0.44
N PHE A 405 26.78 -11.95 -0.39
CA PHE A 405 27.52 -11.79 -1.64
C PHE A 405 28.07 -10.37 -1.74
N ALA A 406 29.15 -10.17 -2.49
CA ALA A 406 29.88 -8.91 -2.51
C ALA A 406 30.54 -8.63 -3.86
N ASP A 407 30.33 -7.43 -4.40
CA ASP A 407 30.96 -6.93 -5.62
C ASP A 407 31.76 -5.64 -5.32
N PRO A 408 33.09 -5.74 -5.17
CA PRO A 408 33.97 -4.58 -4.99
C PRO A 408 33.94 -3.58 -6.15
N ARG A 409 33.53 -3.96 -7.37
CA ARG A 409 33.47 -3.06 -8.53
C ARG A 409 32.33 -2.06 -8.41
N THR A 410 31.18 -2.51 -7.90
CA THR A 410 29.99 -1.69 -7.65
C THR A 410 29.86 -1.22 -6.19
N GLN A 411 30.87 -1.53 -5.35
CA GLN A 411 30.89 -1.23 -3.91
C GLN A 411 29.61 -1.68 -3.19
N THR A 412 29.05 -2.81 -3.63
CA THR A 412 27.74 -3.30 -3.20
C THR A 412 27.87 -4.68 -2.55
N ALA A 413 27.13 -4.89 -1.47
CA ALA A 413 27.02 -6.16 -0.78
C ALA A 413 25.54 -6.52 -0.61
N VAL A 414 25.22 -7.81 -0.56
CA VAL A 414 23.87 -8.29 -0.26
C VAL A 414 23.87 -9.41 0.79
N TYR A 415 22.72 -9.58 1.42
CA TYR A 415 22.38 -10.68 2.32
C TYR A 415 21.08 -11.35 1.86
N TRP A 416 21.00 -12.66 2.08
CA TRP A 416 19.78 -13.45 1.96
C TRP A 416 19.73 -14.42 3.14
N GLY A 417 18.64 -14.46 3.90
CA GLY A 417 18.46 -15.45 4.96
C GLY A 417 17.24 -15.20 5.84
N MET A 418 17.07 -16.03 6.87
CA MET A 418 15.95 -15.90 7.81
C MET A 418 16.02 -14.59 8.60
N SER A 419 14.87 -13.96 8.78
CA SER A 419 14.60 -12.91 9.76
C SER A 419 13.61 -13.41 10.83
N THR A 420 13.59 -12.75 11.98
CA THR A 420 12.44 -12.78 12.90
C THR A 420 12.23 -11.38 13.44
N GLU A 421 10.97 -10.95 13.44
CA GLU A 421 10.49 -9.71 14.04
C GLU A 421 9.53 -10.03 15.17
N GLN A 422 9.87 -9.63 16.40
CA GLN A 422 9.20 -10.09 17.62
C GLN A 422 9.07 -11.63 17.62
N THR A 423 7.89 -12.21 17.28
CA THR A 423 7.72 -13.66 17.08
C THR A 423 7.59 -14.10 15.61
N THR A 424 7.38 -13.18 14.66
CA THR A 424 7.06 -13.46 13.26
C THR A 424 8.32 -13.75 12.44
N PRO A 425 8.45 -14.94 11.82
CA PRO A 425 9.58 -15.23 10.96
C PRO A 425 9.40 -14.60 9.57
N GLY A 426 10.52 -14.28 8.92
CA GLY A 426 10.56 -13.78 7.54
C GLY A 426 11.76 -14.33 6.77
N VAL A 427 11.83 -13.96 5.48
CA VAL A 427 13.03 -14.10 4.65
C VAL A 427 13.44 -12.73 4.18
N LEU A 428 14.61 -12.29 4.66
CA LEU A 428 15.18 -10.99 4.40
C LEU A 428 16.21 -11.07 3.27
N ALA A 429 15.89 -10.41 2.16
CA ALA A 429 16.84 -10.05 1.11
C ALA A 429 17.24 -8.57 1.30
N MET A 430 18.53 -8.30 1.51
CA MET A 430 19.04 -6.93 1.76
C MET A 430 20.15 -6.57 0.78
N ARG A 431 20.14 -5.32 0.27
CA ARG A 431 21.21 -4.69 -0.52
C ARG A 431 21.80 -3.50 0.23
N ILE A 432 23.11 -3.43 0.33
CA ILE A 432 23.86 -2.30 0.90
C ILE A 432 24.83 -1.77 -0.15
N ARG A 433 24.80 -0.46 -0.44
CA ARG A 433 25.81 0.21 -1.27
C ARG A 433 26.68 1.14 -0.42
N VAL A 434 28.00 0.96 -0.52
CA VAL A 434 29.00 1.85 0.05
C VAL A 434 29.39 2.91 -0.98
N ALA A 435 29.57 4.16 -0.54
CA ALA A 435 30.16 5.23 -1.34
C ALA A 435 31.01 6.15 -0.45
N ALA A 436 32.21 6.51 -0.92
CA ALA A 436 33.15 7.39 -0.21
C ALA A 436 33.38 7.02 1.27
N GLY A 437 33.46 5.70 1.57
CA GLY A 437 33.65 5.20 2.94
C GLY A 437 32.40 5.30 3.85
N LYS A 438 31.19 5.49 3.28
CA LYS A 438 29.93 5.59 4.02
C LYS A 438 28.83 4.72 3.38
N LEU A 439 27.81 4.34 4.16
CA LEU A 439 26.63 3.64 3.66
C LEU A 439 25.72 4.65 2.95
N ALA A 440 25.46 4.44 1.66
CA ALA A 440 24.71 5.38 0.82
C ALA A 440 23.32 4.86 0.41
N ASP A 441 23.16 3.55 0.26
CA ASP A 441 21.85 2.91 0.14
C ASP A 441 21.78 1.68 1.07
N ILE A 442 20.62 1.48 1.68
CA ILE A 442 20.21 0.22 2.33
C ILE A 442 18.80 -0.10 1.80
N GLU A 443 18.64 -1.21 1.08
CA GLU A 443 17.32 -1.73 0.69
C GLU A 443 17.10 -3.05 1.41
N VAL A 444 15.96 -3.19 2.08
CA VAL A 444 15.47 -4.48 2.58
C VAL A 444 14.16 -4.86 1.90
N ILE A 445 14.04 -6.15 1.58
CA ILE A 445 12.82 -6.81 1.11
C ILE A 445 12.63 -7.97 2.08
N ASP A 446 11.53 -7.98 2.83
CA ASP A 446 11.31 -8.91 3.93
C ASP A 446 9.98 -9.65 3.76
N VAL A 447 10.09 -10.93 3.40
CA VAL A 447 8.95 -11.81 3.10
C VAL A 447 8.55 -12.54 4.37
N ARG A 448 7.76 -11.81 5.18
CA ARG A 448 7.24 -12.20 6.48
C ARG A 448 6.09 -13.22 6.38
N ALA A 449 6.01 -14.14 7.32
CA ALA A 449 4.90 -15.11 7.45
C ALA A 449 3.62 -14.46 8.02
N GLU A 450 3.04 -13.52 7.25
CA GLU A 450 1.91 -12.68 7.65
C GLU A 450 0.53 -13.31 7.38
N ALA A 451 0.42 -14.17 6.35
CA ALA A 451 -0.85 -14.44 5.68
C ALA A 451 -1.67 -15.64 6.22
N THR A 452 -1.07 -16.57 6.98
CA THR A 452 -1.66 -17.92 7.19
C THR A 452 -1.34 -18.54 8.57
N GLY A 453 -2.01 -19.66 8.88
CA GLY A 453 -1.72 -20.50 10.04
C GLY A 453 -2.32 -20.02 11.37
N ASN A 454 -1.82 -20.53 12.49
CA ASN A 454 -2.32 -20.21 13.85
C ASN A 454 -2.06 -18.76 14.29
N ARG A 455 -1.24 -18.02 13.54
CA ARG A 455 -1.06 -16.56 13.68
C ARG A 455 -2.16 -15.77 12.98
N GLY A 456 -2.96 -16.46 12.13
CA GLY A 456 -3.93 -15.98 11.15
C GLY A 456 -4.23 -14.52 11.31
N GLY A 457 -3.53 -13.70 10.48
CA GLY A 457 -3.05 -12.35 10.76
C GLY A 457 -4.10 -11.35 11.22
N THR A 458 -4.64 -11.57 12.40
CA THR A 458 -6.06 -11.31 12.68
C THR A 458 -7.00 -11.98 11.65
N MET A 459 -8.30 -12.07 11.96
CA MET A 459 -9.32 -12.09 10.90
C MET A 459 -9.42 -10.67 10.31
N THR A 460 -8.33 -10.12 9.75
CA THR A 460 -8.33 -8.75 9.20
C THR A 460 -9.15 -8.69 7.93
N LEU A 461 -10.39 -8.27 8.14
CA LEU A 461 -11.14 -7.30 7.35
C LEU A 461 -10.30 -6.51 6.30
N MET A 462 -9.09 -6.07 6.67
CA MET A 462 -8.30 -5.10 5.93
C MET A 462 -7.29 -5.67 4.91
N ARG A 463 -7.07 -7.00 4.81
CA ARG A 463 -6.12 -7.62 3.86
C ARG A 463 -6.78 -8.80 3.12
N PRO A 464 -6.70 -8.88 1.77
CA PRO A 464 -7.33 -9.95 1.01
C PRO A 464 -6.72 -11.35 1.30
N PRO A 465 -7.39 -12.46 0.94
CA PRO A 465 -6.83 -13.81 1.06
C PRO A 465 -5.64 -14.04 0.09
N LEU A 466 -4.42 -14.10 0.63
CA LEU A 466 -3.19 -14.24 -0.16
C LEU A 466 -2.69 -15.69 -0.20
N PRO A 467 -2.55 -16.32 -1.39
CA PRO A 467 -2.03 -17.68 -1.52
C PRO A 467 -0.55 -17.73 -1.94
N VAL A 468 0.01 -16.59 -2.38
CA VAL A 468 1.33 -16.47 -3.02
C VAL A 468 2.31 -15.76 -2.08
N GLU A 469 2.27 -16.09 -0.80
CA GLU A 469 3.27 -15.66 0.17
C GLU A 469 3.74 -16.89 0.95
N TRP A 470 4.94 -16.80 1.52
CA TRP A 470 5.45 -17.87 2.36
C TRP A 470 4.67 -17.94 3.69
N ASP A 471 4.21 -19.14 4.04
CA ASP A 471 3.32 -19.45 5.15
C ASP A 471 4.03 -19.62 6.50
N GLY A 472 5.34 -19.40 6.55
CA GLY A 472 6.18 -19.72 7.71
C GLY A 472 6.62 -21.19 7.78
N SER A 473 6.37 -21.99 6.74
CA SER A 473 6.83 -23.39 6.69
C SER A 473 8.37 -23.51 6.73
N PRO A 474 8.95 -24.51 7.43
CA PRO A 474 10.40 -24.60 7.59
C PRO A 474 11.16 -24.75 6.26
N LEU A 475 11.98 -23.75 5.91
CA LEU A 475 12.77 -23.70 4.66
C LEU A 475 13.95 -24.70 4.64
N GLY A 476 14.33 -25.24 5.79
CA GLY A 476 15.47 -26.15 5.93
C GLY A 476 16.80 -25.45 5.66
N GLU A 477 17.51 -25.89 4.62
CA GLU A 477 18.82 -25.36 4.24
C GLU A 477 18.72 -24.53 2.96
N LEU A 478 19.55 -23.49 2.83
CA LEU A 478 19.84 -22.88 1.53
C LEU A 478 20.80 -23.80 0.76
N ASP A 479 20.52 -24.09 -0.51
CA ASP A 479 21.31 -25.00 -1.36
C ASP A 479 22.81 -24.63 -1.33
N THR A 480 23.68 -25.63 -1.21
CA THR A 480 25.11 -25.41 -0.93
C THR A 480 25.84 -24.78 -2.10
N VAL A 481 25.32 -24.92 -3.32
CA VAL A 481 25.83 -24.25 -4.54
C VAL A 481 25.82 -22.72 -4.45
N PHE A 482 24.97 -22.11 -3.60
CA PHE A 482 24.99 -20.67 -3.31
C PHE A 482 26.10 -20.26 -2.32
N LYS A 483 26.73 -21.23 -1.65
CA LYS A 483 27.84 -21.04 -0.70
C LYS A 483 29.18 -21.45 -1.34
N GLU A 484 29.13 -22.39 -2.28
CA GLU A 484 30.26 -22.85 -3.10
C GLU A 484 30.65 -21.81 -4.17
N GLY A 485 31.92 -21.42 -4.19
CA GLY A 485 32.45 -20.41 -5.10
C GLY A 485 32.86 -21.02 -6.44
N GLU A 486 32.14 -20.64 -7.50
CA GLU A 486 32.44 -21.04 -8.88
C GLU A 486 32.33 -19.81 -9.79
N ALA A 487 33.45 -19.40 -10.39
CA ALA A 487 33.54 -18.11 -11.07
C ALA A 487 32.85 -18.16 -12.45
N SER A 488 31.85 -17.31 -12.66
CA SER A 488 30.93 -17.42 -13.80
C SER A 488 30.34 -16.06 -14.23
N SER A 489 29.85 -16.00 -15.46
CA SER A 489 29.35 -14.78 -16.09
C SER A 489 27.91 -14.44 -15.67
N THR A 490 27.76 -13.82 -14.51
CA THR A 490 26.49 -13.26 -14.00
C THR A 490 26.07 -11.99 -14.77
N ALA A 491 25.84 -12.11 -16.08
CA ALA A 491 25.56 -10.99 -16.97
C ALA A 491 24.15 -10.41 -16.73
N PRO A 492 23.96 -9.07 -16.71
CA PRO A 492 22.64 -8.46 -16.54
C PRO A 492 21.62 -8.86 -17.62
N SER A 493 22.08 -9.16 -18.84
CA SER A 493 21.23 -9.64 -19.94
C SER A 493 20.52 -10.95 -19.58
N LEU A 494 21.24 -11.95 -19.03
CA LEU A 494 20.68 -13.25 -18.66
C LEU A 494 19.52 -13.13 -17.65
N ILE A 495 19.62 -12.16 -16.73
CA ILE A 495 18.58 -11.87 -15.74
C ILE A 495 17.41 -11.12 -16.38
N ASN A 496 17.65 -10.23 -17.35
CA ASN A 496 16.57 -9.58 -18.09
C ASN A 496 15.86 -10.56 -19.04
N ASP A 497 16.59 -11.50 -19.64
CA ASP A 497 16.06 -12.59 -20.47
C ASP A 497 15.18 -13.51 -19.62
N TYR A 498 15.60 -13.87 -18.41
CA TYR A 498 14.77 -14.59 -17.44
C TYR A 498 13.47 -13.83 -17.10
N PHE A 499 13.54 -12.52 -16.83
CA PHE A 499 12.35 -11.71 -16.56
C PHE A 499 11.45 -11.51 -17.80
N ASN A 500 12.02 -11.50 -19.01
CA ASN A 500 11.26 -11.56 -20.26
C ASN A 500 10.53 -12.91 -20.39
N GLY A 501 11.18 -14.03 -20.07
CA GLY A 501 10.57 -15.35 -20.05
C GLY A 501 9.42 -15.44 -19.03
N LEU A 502 9.58 -14.84 -17.84
CA LEU A 502 8.52 -14.75 -16.82
C LEU A 502 7.33 -13.90 -17.27
N GLN A 503 7.56 -12.84 -18.04
CA GLN A 503 6.49 -12.00 -18.58
C GLN A 503 5.77 -12.67 -19.77
N ASN A 504 6.49 -13.46 -20.55
CA ASN A 504 6.01 -14.12 -21.76
C ASN A 504 5.47 -15.55 -21.50
N HIS A 505 5.56 -16.03 -20.25
CA HIS A 505 5.19 -17.40 -19.83
C HIS A 505 5.91 -18.48 -20.65
N SER A 506 7.21 -18.29 -20.89
CA SER A 506 8.02 -19.29 -21.60
C SER A 506 9.52 -19.22 -21.28
N SER A 507 10.18 -20.38 -21.37
CA SER A 507 11.65 -20.49 -21.32
C SER A 507 12.36 -20.07 -22.62
N ALA A 508 11.64 -19.73 -23.69
CA ALA A 508 12.21 -19.46 -25.00
C ALA A 508 13.16 -18.23 -24.96
N GLY A 509 14.45 -18.47 -25.18
CA GLY A 509 15.51 -17.45 -25.11
C GLY A 509 16.23 -17.37 -23.76
N VAL A 510 15.74 -18.04 -22.72
CA VAL A 510 16.38 -18.06 -21.39
C VAL A 510 17.39 -19.21 -21.32
N ALA A 511 18.66 -18.91 -21.03
CA ALA A 511 19.68 -19.93 -20.87
C ALA A 511 19.56 -20.60 -19.50
N PHE A 512 19.05 -21.83 -19.47
CA PHE A 512 19.01 -22.71 -18.29
C PHE A 512 19.99 -23.87 -18.43
N ALA A 513 20.66 -24.24 -17.34
CA ALA A 513 21.42 -25.49 -17.27
C ALA A 513 20.46 -26.70 -17.31
N PRO A 514 20.88 -27.87 -17.83
CA PRO A 514 19.98 -29.03 -17.98
C PRO A 514 19.31 -29.48 -16.67
N GLU A 515 20.07 -29.48 -15.57
CA GLU A 515 19.61 -29.86 -14.23
C GLU A 515 19.21 -28.62 -13.39
N CYS A 516 18.68 -27.56 -14.02
CA CYS A 516 18.29 -26.35 -13.29
C CYS A 516 17.09 -26.62 -12.38
N LEU A 517 17.24 -26.34 -11.09
CA LEU A 517 16.19 -26.48 -10.08
C LEU A 517 15.72 -25.10 -9.58
N ARG A 518 14.41 -24.99 -9.35
CA ARG A 518 13.76 -23.79 -8.81
C ARG A 518 12.98 -24.13 -7.54
N ARG A 519 13.18 -23.33 -6.49
CA ARG A 519 12.44 -23.32 -5.23
C ARG A 519 11.86 -21.93 -5.01
N ASP A 520 10.56 -21.81 -4.80
CA ASP A 520 9.91 -20.56 -4.39
C ASP A 520 9.15 -20.76 -3.08
N ASN A 521 9.17 -19.79 -2.17
CA ASN A 521 8.46 -19.85 -0.89
C ASN A 521 8.74 -21.16 -0.11
N GLY A 522 9.98 -21.67 -0.21
CA GLY A 522 10.42 -22.93 0.39
C GLY A 522 10.05 -24.21 -0.35
N GLN A 523 9.21 -24.14 -1.38
CA GLN A 523 8.71 -25.31 -2.12
C GLN A 523 9.51 -25.54 -3.41
N GLN A 524 10.18 -26.70 -3.50
CA GLN A 524 10.87 -27.15 -4.70
C GLN A 524 10.08 -28.29 -5.36
N LEU A 525 9.89 -28.22 -6.67
CA LEU A 525 9.20 -29.25 -7.46
C LEU A 525 10.19 -30.13 -8.23
N ASN A 526 9.76 -31.35 -8.56
CA ASN A 526 10.48 -32.26 -9.45
C ASN A 526 10.27 -31.89 -10.93
N VAL A 527 10.49 -30.61 -11.26
CA VAL A 527 10.32 -30.00 -12.58
C VAL A 527 11.43 -28.96 -12.77
N GLY A 528 12.19 -29.05 -13.86
CA GLY A 528 13.30 -28.13 -14.14
C GLY A 528 12.86 -26.70 -14.45
N CYS A 529 13.75 -25.72 -14.27
CA CYS A 529 13.46 -24.29 -14.37
C CYS A 529 12.75 -23.88 -15.68
N ALA A 530 13.19 -24.40 -16.83
CA ALA A 530 12.58 -24.13 -18.13
C ALA A 530 11.11 -24.58 -18.15
N ASN A 531 10.86 -25.85 -17.81
CA ASN A 531 9.52 -26.43 -17.76
C ASN A 531 8.59 -25.68 -16.78
N GLN A 532 9.08 -25.23 -15.61
CA GLN A 532 8.30 -24.39 -14.70
C GLN A 532 7.95 -23.02 -15.32
N LEU A 533 8.88 -22.43 -16.09
CA LEU A 533 8.66 -21.13 -16.75
C LEU A 533 7.71 -21.23 -17.96
N ASP A 534 7.66 -22.39 -18.64
CA ASP A 534 6.61 -22.78 -19.59
C ASP A 534 5.32 -23.27 -18.88
N GLY A 535 5.18 -23.05 -17.57
CA GLY A 535 3.96 -23.33 -16.80
C GLY A 535 3.68 -24.79 -16.44
N GLN A 536 4.65 -25.71 -16.60
CA GLN A 536 4.46 -27.13 -16.30
C GLN A 536 4.55 -27.44 -14.80
N GLY A 537 3.62 -28.25 -14.31
CA GLY A 537 3.57 -28.70 -12.91
C GLY A 537 2.64 -27.83 -12.05
N GLN A 538 2.86 -27.85 -10.74
CA GLN A 538 2.34 -26.79 -9.87
C GLN A 538 3.26 -25.57 -9.94
N ASN A 539 2.79 -24.41 -9.46
CA ASN A 539 3.60 -23.20 -9.41
C ASN A 539 3.49 -22.60 -8.01
N PRO A 540 4.47 -22.83 -7.11
CA PRO A 540 4.42 -22.33 -5.73
C PRO A 540 4.48 -20.79 -5.65
N ASN A 541 5.06 -20.17 -6.68
CA ASN A 541 5.00 -18.73 -6.91
C ASN A 541 3.69 -18.26 -7.60
N GLY A 542 2.82 -19.14 -8.10
CA GLY A 542 1.55 -18.78 -8.78
C GLY A 542 1.64 -18.00 -10.12
N LEU A 543 2.75 -17.34 -10.45
CA LEU A 543 2.83 -16.27 -11.47
C LEU A 543 2.77 -16.73 -12.94
N HIS A 544 2.72 -18.04 -13.17
CA HIS A 544 3.02 -18.77 -14.41
C HIS A 544 2.16 -18.56 -15.66
N ASN A 545 1.01 -17.87 -15.59
CA ASN A 545 0.14 -17.60 -16.75
C ASN A 545 -0.89 -16.46 -16.60
N LEU A 546 -1.04 -15.88 -15.40
CA LEU A 546 -2.00 -14.78 -15.14
C LEU A 546 -1.34 -13.40 -15.04
N THR A 547 -0.02 -13.31 -15.17
CA THR A 547 0.71 -12.04 -15.04
C THR A 547 0.94 -11.39 -16.40
N THR A 548 0.96 -10.06 -16.43
CA THR A 548 0.95 -9.29 -17.70
C THR A 548 2.13 -8.34 -17.87
N ALA A 549 2.77 -7.93 -16.78
CA ALA A 549 3.95 -7.08 -16.82
C ALA A 549 4.94 -7.50 -15.73
N VAL A 550 6.21 -7.68 -16.11
CA VAL A 550 7.33 -7.82 -15.19
C VAL A 550 8.13 -6.53 -15.31
N ARG A 551 8.03 -5.65 -14.31
CA ARG A 551 8.57 -4.28 -14.30
C ARG A 551 9.36 -4.01 -13.03
N ASP A 552 9.85 -2.78 -12.87
CA ASP A 552 10.74 -2.36 -11.76
C ASP A 552 11.94 -3.33 -11.56
N ARG A 553 12.34 -4.01 -12.66
CA ARG A 553 13.36 -5.07 -12.69
C ARG A 553 14.70 -4.47 -12.28
N ARG A 554 15.36 -5.04 -11.26
CA ARG A 554 16.63 -4.53 -10.73
C ARG A 554 17.55 -5.67 -10.31
N LEU A 555 18.79 -5.60 -10.80
CA LEU A 555 19.88 -6.46 -10.38
C LEU A 555 20.52 -5.88 -9.11
N LEU A 556 20.34 -6.55 -7.98
CA LEU A 556 20.83 -6.11 -6.66
C LEU A 556 22.30 -6.47 -6.44
N ILE A 557 22.79 -7.58 -7.04
CA ILE A 557 24.22 -7.89 -7.15
C ILE A 557 24.54 -8.79 -8.35
N ALA A 558 25.80 -8.75 -8.80
CA ALA A 558 26.39 -9.61 -9.83
C ALA A 558 27.76 -10.15 -9.35
N ASP A 559 27.73 -11.13 -8.45
CA ASP A 559 28.89 -11.74 -7.80
C ASP A 559 29.51 -12.83 -8.69
N ALA A 560 30.27 -12.37 -9.69
CA ALA A 560 30.91 -13.21 -10.71
C ALA A 560 32.03 -14.13 -10.16
N GLU A 561 32.45 -13.97 -8.90
CA GLU A 561 33.40 -14.86 -8.23
C GLU A 561 32.70 -16.09 -7.63
N GLN A 562 31.46 -15.91 -7.15
CA GLN A 562 30.60 -17.00 -6.66
C GLN A 562 29.70 -17.60 -7.75
N GLY A 563 29.56 -16.92 -8.88
CA GLY A 563 28.60 -17.28 -9.94
C GLY A 563 27.16 -16.95 -9.55
N VAL A 564 26.96 -15.93 -8.70
CA VAL A 564 25.65 -15.63 -8.10
C VAL A 564 25.14 -14.23 -8.47
N ALA A 565 23.86 -14.15 -8.84
CA ALA A 565 23.12 -12.90 -8.96
C ALA A 565 21.97 -12.86 -7.93
N LEU A 566 21.68 -11.68 -7.39
CA LEU A 566 20.43 -11.41 -6.66
C LEU A 566 19.68 -10.33 -7.45
N ALA A 567 18.42 -10.56 -7.77
CA ALA A 567 17.58 -9.60 -8.47
C ALA A 567 16.18 -9.53 -7.86
N VAL A 568 15.42 -8.51 -8.25
CA VAL A 568 14.01 -8.33 -7.88
C VAL A 568 13.24 -7.73 -9.06
N ALA A 569 11.99 -8.13 -9.21
CA ALA A 569 11.03 -7.47 -10.09
C ALA A 569 9.67 -7.30 -9.38
N MET A 570 8.86 -6.40 -9.92
CA MET A 570 7.43 -6.30 -9.65
C MET A 570 6.68 -7.03 -10.77
N VAL A 571 5.78 -7.94 -10.43
CA VAL A 571 5.03 -8.75 -11.39
C VAL A 571 3.54 -8.49 -11.22
N ASP A 572 2.93 -7.85 -12.22
CA ASP A 572 1.51 -7.46 -12.17
C ASP A 572 0.60 -8.61 -12.62
N SER A 573 -0.37 -8.93 -11.76
CA SER A 573 -1.45 -9.90 -11.96
C SER A 573 -2.79 -9.14 -11.92
N PRO A 574 -3.36 -8.73 -13.06
CA PRO A 574 -4.60 -7.94 -13.09
C PRO A 574 -5.87 -8.76 -12.78
N ALA A 575 -5.74 -10.05 -12.47
CA ALA A 575 -6.86 -10.97 -12.21
C ALA A 575 -7.91 -11.04 -13.34
N VAL A 576 -7.47 -10.90 -14.59
CA VAL A 576 -8.31 -11.04 -15.79
C VAL A 576 -8.11 -12.42 -16.41
N SER A 577 -9.19 -13.12 -16.71
CA SER A 577 -9.15 -14.47 -17.29
C SER A 577 -10.41 -14.78 -18.09
N SER A 578 -10.29 -15.58 -19.16
CA SER A 578 -11.43 -16.12 -19.92
C SER A 578 -12.05 -17.37 -19.28
N SER A 579 -11.59 -17.77 -18.10
CA SER A 579 -12.03 -18.94 -17.34
C SER A 579 -12.07 -18.63 -15.83
N PRO A 580 -12.95 -19.27 -15.03
CA PRO A 580 -13.07 -18.98 -13.60
C PRO A 580 -11.74 -19.10 -12.85
N LEU A 581 -11.35 -18.01 -12.18
CA LEU A 581 -10.16 -17.95 -11.34
C LEU A 581 -10.42 -18.64 -9.99
N LEU A 582 -9.37 -19.21 -9.40
CA LEU A 582 -9.40 -19.60 -7.98
C LEU A 582 -9.59 -18.33 -7.13
N LEU A 583 -10.31 -18.42 -6.01
CA LEU A 583 -10.62 -17.29 -5.10
C LEU A 583 -9.41 -16.39 -4.81
N THR A 584 -8.26 -17.02 -4.67
CA THR A 584 -7.01 -16.40 -4.24
C THR A 584 -6.18 -15.81 -5.41
N LEU A 585 -6.69 -15.93 -6.64
CA LEU A 585 -6.17 -15.31 -7.87
C LEU A 585 -7.15 -14.27 -8.45
N GLN A 586 -8.32 -14.08 -7.82
CA GLN A 586 -9.38 -13.14 -8.24
C GLN A 586 -9.06 -11.67 -7.90
N VAL A 587 -8.03 -11.42 -7.08
CA VAL A 587 -7.64 -10.08 -6.61
C VAL A 587 -6.55 -9.49 -7.51
N PRO A 588 -6.76 -8.34 -8.17
CA PRO A 588 -5.70 -7.59 -8.84
C PRO A 588 -4.56 -7.28 -7.86
N SER A 589 -3.36 -7.71 -8.23
CA SER A 589 -2.20 -7.77 -7.33
C SER A 589 -0.92 -7.42 -8.07
N THR A 590 0.03 -6.81 -7.37
CA THR A 590 1.44 -6.78 -7.79
C THR A 590 2.23 -7.70 -6.86
N TYR A 591 3.13 -8.50 -7.39
CA TYR A 591 4.01 -9.35 -6.59
C TYR A 591 5.45 -8.83 -6.65
N MET A 592 6.04 -8.52 -5.50
CA MET A 592 7.47 -8.26 -5.40
C MET A 592 8.19 -9.61 -5.26
N VAL A 593 9.09 -9.90 -6.19
CA VAL A 593 9.74 -11.22 -6.31
C VAL A 593 11.26 -11.09 -6.21
N PRO A 594 11.85 -11.07 -5.00
CA PRO A 594 13.29 -11.21 -4.83
C PRO A 594 13.73 -12.66 -5.15
N GLN A 595 14.78 -12.80 -5.97
CA GLN A 595 15.27 -14.10 -6.44
C GLN A 595 16.79 -14.15 -6.49
N LEU A 596 17.36 -15.20 -5.89
CA LEU A 596 18.78 -15.53 -5.90
C LEU A 596 19.04 -16.60 -6.96
N PHE A 597 19.97 -16.31 -7.88
CA PHE A 597 20.30 -17.13 -9.03
C PHE A 597 21.73 -17.68 -8.91
N LYS A 598 21.92 -18.98 -9.13
CA LYS A 598 23.23 -19.57 -9.44
C LYS A 598 23.35 -19.67 -10.96
N VAL A 599 24.47 -19.22 -11.51
CA VAL A 599 24.75 -19.17 -12.94
C VAL A 599 26.04 -19.94 -13.20
N ASP A 600 25.96 -21.06 -13.93
CA ASP A 600 27.08 -21.96 -14.22
C ASP A 600 27.28 -22.00 -15.74
N ASP A 601 28.53 -21.83 -16.22
CA ASP A 601 28.88 -21.67 -17.65
C ASP A 601 28.02 -20.63 -18.42
N GLY A 602 27.49 -19.61 -17.72
CA GLY A 602 26.64 -18.57 -18.29
C GLY A 602 25.15 -18.95 -18.45
N ALA A 603 24.70 -20.08 -17.88
CA ALA A 603 23.31 -20.49 -17.82
C ALA A 603 22.80 -20.57 -16.37
N ILE A 604 21.52 -20.27 -16.14
CA ILE A 604 20.91 -20.34 -14.81
C ILE A 604 20.79 -21.81 -14.39
N ALA A 605 21.38 -22.18 -13.25
CA ALA A 605 21.41 -23.53 -12.70
C ALA A 605 20.63 -23.68 -11.39
N ARG A 606 20.40 -22.59 -10.64
CA ARG A 606 19.43 -22.55 -9.53
C ARG A 606 18.68 -21.24 -9.50
N VAL A 607 17.45 -21.31 -9.00
CA VAL A 607 16.63 -20.17 -8.58
C VAL A 607 16.07 -20.44 -7.19
N GLU A 608 16.43 -19.62 -6.21
CA GLU A 608 15.79 -19.53 -4.91
C GLU A 608 14.96 -18.24 -4.88
N GLY A 609 13.64 -18.34 -4.80
CA GLY A 609 12.71 -17.22 -4.86
C GLY A 609 11.85 -17.08 -3.61
N MET A 610 11.47 -15.84 -3.31
CA MET A 610 10.38 -15.54 -2.40
C MET A 610 9.40 -14.61 -3.08
N VAL A 611 8.14 -14.61 -2.65
CA VAL A 611 7.09 -13.75 -3.19
C VAL A 611 6.43 -12.98 -2.05
N LYS A 612 6.34 -11.65 -2.19
CA LYS A 612 5.56 -10.77 -1.32
C LYS A 612 4.47 -10.07 -2.12
N TRP A 613 3.25 -10.04 -1.60
CA TRP A 613 2.12 -9.34 -2.22
C TRP A 613 2.20 -7.83 -1.99
N MET A 614 1.70 -7.07 -2.97
CA MET A 614 1.55 -5.63 -2.97
C MET A 614 0.22 -5.24 -3.66
N PRO A 615 -0.36 -4.07 -3.35
CA PRO A 615 -1.46 -3.51 -4.12
C PRO A 615 -1.17 -3.44 -5.63
N PHE A 616 -2.19 -3.59 -6.48
CA PHE A 616 -2.01 -3.57 -7.93
C PHE A 616 -1.38 -2.26 -8.44
N GLY A 617 -0.37 -2.37 -9.31
CA GLY A 617 0.40 -1.25 -9.84
C GLY A 617 1.48 -0.69 -8.92
N TYR A 618 1.71 -1.30 -7.75
CA TYR A 618 2.67 -0.82 -6.75
C TYR A 618 4.10 -0.71 -7.29
N ARG A 619 4.78 0.41 -6.98
CA ARG A 619 6.12 0.75 -7.49
C ARG A 619 7.14 0.87 -6.37
N SER A 620 8.39 0.50 -6.67
CA SER A 620 9.51 0.70 -5.75
C SER A 620 10.01 2.15 -5.80
N ALA A 621 10.42 2.69 -4.66
CA ALA A 621 11.18 3.95 -4.59
C ALA A 621 12.57 3.87 -5.28
N TRP A 622 13.03 2.67 -5.65
CA TRP A 622 14.19 2.43 -6.53
C TRP A 622 13.83 2.35 -8.02
N GLY A 623 12.62 2.72 -8.41
CA GLY A 623 12.08 2.53 -9.77
C GLY A 623 12.88 3.20 -10.89
N SER A 624 13.78 2.43 -11.50
CA SER A 624 14.42 2.70 -12.79
C SER A 624 14.62 1.36 -13.50
N ASN A 625 14.20 1.24 -14.76
CA ASN A 625 14.20 -0.02 -15.50
C ASN A 625 15.63 -0.52 -15.79
N LEU A 626 15.79 -1.84 -15.97
CA LEU A 626 16.97 -2.43 -16.63
C LEU A 626 16.97 -2.18 -18.16
N ASP A 627 15.88 -1.65 -18.71
CA ASP A 627 15.68 -1.35 -20.13
C ASP A 627 16.00 0.13 -20.45
N ALA A 628 17.10 0.67 -19.89
CA ALA A 628 17.54 2.06 -20.01
C ALA A 628 19.04 2.16 -20.34
#